data_AF-A0A954V517-F1
#
_entry.id   AF-A0A954V517-F1
#
_cell.length_a   1.000
_cell.length_b   1.000
_cell.length_c   1.000
_cell.angle_alpha   90.00
_cell.angle_beta   90.00
_cell.angle_gamma   90.00
#
_symmetry.space_group_name_H-M   'P 1'
#
loop_
_entity.id
_entity.type
_entity.pdbx_description
1 polymer ?
#
loop_
_entity_poly.entity_id
_entity_poly.type
_entity_poly.pdbx_seq_one_letter_code
_entity_poly.pdbx_strand_id
1 'polypeptide(L)' 'MTITDDQRTRTCHACGNNVSQSGKFCNQCGASLVEPCPTCGQDILAGSRHCAHCGVAVQEQLAQSRKNLEAA' A
#
# COMPACT_ATOMS: atom_id res chain seq x y z
N MET A 1 18.20 -0.56 -25.72
CA MET A 1 18.65 -0.38 -24.33
C MET A 1 18.03 0.93 -23.87
N THR A 2 17.05 1.03 -22.97
CA THR A 2 16.40 0.08 -22.07
C THR A 2 15.11 0.80 -21.67
N ILE A 3 13.95 0.13 -21.68
CA ILE A 3 12.66 0.73 -21.34
C ILE A 3 12.72 1.20 -19.89
N THR A 4 12.59 2.51 -19.66
CA THR A 4 12.53 3.12 -18.32
C THR A 4 11.12 2.90 -17.75
N ASP A 5 10.79 1.67 -17.34
CA ASP A 5 9.58 1.31 -16.56
C ASP A 5 9.72 1.77 -15.10
N ASP A 6 10.08 3.04 -14.88
CA ASP A 6 10.28 3.65 -13.56
C ASP A 6 9.40 4.91 -13.43
N GLN A 7 8.10 4.75 -13.62
CA GLN A 7 7.12 5.83 -13.40
C GLN A 7 5.91 5.34 -12.58
N ARG A 8 6.07 4.28 -11.79
CA ARG A 8 5.04 3.89 -10.81
C ARG A 8 5.21 4.73 -9.55
N THR A 9 4.79 5.99 -9.62
CA THR A 9 4.61 6.85 -8.45
C THR A 9 3.13 6.84 -8.04
N ARG A 10 2.86 7.12 -6.77
CA ARG A 10 1.54 7.32 -6.18
C ARG A 10 1.55 8.62 -5.40
N THR A 11 0.38 9.14 -5.09
CA THR A 11 0.23 10.34 -4.28
C THR A 11 0.21 9.96 -2.79
N CYS A 12 0.96 10.68 -1.97
CA CYS A 12 0.89 10.55 -0.52
C CYS A 12 -0.45 11.09 -0.01
N HIS A 13 -1.20 10.27 0.74
CA HIS A 13 -2.49 10.70 1.31
C HIS A 13 -2.33 11.73 2.43
N ALA A 14 -1.14 11.82 3.05
CA ALA A 14 -0.89 12.73 4.16
C ALA A 14 -0.48 14.13 3.70
N CYS A 15 0.34 14.26 2.65
CA CYS A 15 0.87 15.55 2.18
C CYS A 15 0.57 15.88 0.72
N GLY A 16 0.05 14.94 -0.07
CA GLY A 16 -0.24 15.16 -1.50
C GLY A 16 0.96 15.04 -2.43
N ASN A 17 2.18 14.78 -1.93
CA ASN A 17 3.36 14.68 -2.80
C ASN A 17 3.46 13.33 -3.52
N ASN A 18 4.12 13.31 -4.67
CA ASN A 18 4.43 12.08 -5.40
C ASN A 18 5.51 11.28 -4.67
N VAL A 19 5.25 10.00 -4.50
CA VAL A 19 6.10 9.02 -3.81
C VAL A 19 6.16 7.75 -4.65
N SER A 20 7.24 6.98 -4.56
CA SER A 20 7.35 5.71 -5.29
C SER A 20 6.23 4.76 -4.84
N GLN A 21 5.61 4.03 -5.77
CA GLN A 21 4.59 3.01 -5.42
C GLN A 21 5.16 1.97 -4.47
N SER A 22 6.42 1.60 -4.65
CA SER A 22 7.17 0.66 -3.79
C SER A 22 7.77 1.32 -2.53
N GLY A 23 7.60 2.64 -2.36
CA GLY A 23 8.13 3.37 -1.22
C GLY A 23 7.35 3.05 0.05
N LYS A 24 8.07 2.68 1.12
CA LYS A 24 7.45 2.40 2.43
C LYS A 24 7.03 3.67 3.17
N PHE A 25 7.76 4.75 2.97
CA PHE A 25 7.54 6.04 3.61
C PHE A 25 7.63 7.17 2.59
N CYS A 26 6.96 8.28 2.87
CA CYS A 26 7.08 9.49 2.07
C CYS A 26 8.39 10.21 2.37
N ASN A 27 9.25 10.39 1.37
CA ASN A 27 10.51 11.15 1.48
C ASN A 27 10.31 12.67 1.63
N GLN A 28 9.07 13.16 1.74
CA GLN A 28 8.78 14.59 1.92
C GLN A 28 8.18 14.89 3.29
N CYS A 29 7.19 14.11 3.73
CA CYS A 29 6.55 14.32 5.03
C CYS A 29 6.86 13.24 6.07
N GLY A 30 7.44 12.10 5.69
CA GLY A 30 7.71 10.97 6.58
C GLY A 30 6.50 10.05 6.84
N ALA A 31 5.34 10.29 6.23
CA ALA A 31 4.17 9.44 6.42
C ALA A 31 4.39 8.01 5.90
N SER A 32 3.89 7.02 6.65
CA SER A 32 3.89 5.61 6.24
C SER A 32 2.91 5.37 5.09
N LEU A 33 3.41 4.76 4.03
CA LEU A 33 2.65 4.40 2.82
C LEU A 33 2.34 2.89 2.77
N VAL A 34 2.83 2.18 3.78
CA VAL A 34 2.61 0.77 4.10
C VAL A 34 1.59 0.67 5.23
N GLU A 35 0.89 -0.45 5.24
CA GLU A 35 -0.04 -0.81 6.29
C GLU A 35 0.58 -1.96 7.10
N PRO A 36 0.40 -2.03 8.42
CA PRO A 36 0.80 -3.20 9.18
C PRO A 36 -0.14 -4.37 8.86
N CYS A 37 0.42 -5.56 8.67
CA CYS A 37 -0.36 -6.76 8.42
C CYS A 37 -1.23 -7.08 9.65
N PRO A 38 -2.56 -7.25 9.52
CA PRO A 38 -3.44 -7.52 10.66
C PRO A 38 -3.18 -8.87 11.33
N THR A 39 -2.54 -9.81 10.62
CA THR A 39 -2.22 -11.14 11.15
C THR A 39 -0.85 -11.24 11.83
N CYS A 40 0.20 -10.61 11.29
CA CYS A 40 1.57 -10.76 11.81
C CYS A 40 2.26 -9.45 12.22
N GLY A 41 1.64 -8.29 11.94
CA GLY A 41 2.20 -6.98 12.25
C GLY A 41 3.29 -6.47 11.30
N GLN A 42 3.62 -7.19 10.22
CA GLN A 42 4.64 -6.75 9.26
C GLN A 42 4.13 -5.69 8.28
N ASP A 43 5.02 -4.75 7.94
CA ASP A 43 4.73 -3.68 6.98
C ASP A 43 4.52 -4.22 5.56
N ILE A 44 3.27 -4.17 5.10
CA ILE A 44 2.85 -4.54 3.77
C ILE A 44 2.54 -3.31 2.93
N LEU A 45 2.83 -3.38 1.63
CA LEU A 45 2.57 -2.26 0.73
C LEU A 45 1.06 -2.13 0.50
N ALA A 46 0.54 -0.90 0.56
CA ALA A 46 -0.86 -0.67 0.21
C ALA A 46 -1.07 -1.06 -1.27
N GLY A 47 -1.88 -2.09 -1.51
CA GLY A 47 -2.07 -2.72 -2.82
C GLY A 47 -1.40 -4.10 -2.98
N SER A 48 -0.63 -4.57 -2.00
CA SER A 48 -0.13 -5.96 -1.98
C SER A 48 -1.29 -6.95 -1.90
N ARG A 49 -1.21 -8.04 -2.67
CA ARG A 49 -2.28 -9.04 -2.67
C ARG A 49 -2.26 -9.92 -1.41
N HIS A 50 -1.05 -10.26 -0.98
CA HIS A 50 -0.75 -11.11 0.16
C HIS A 50 0.46 -10.57 0.91
N CYS A 51 0.54 -10.84 2.21
CA CYS A 51 1.72 -10.52 3.01
C CYS A 51 2.88 -11.41 2.57
N ALA A 52 4.02 -10.81 2.21
CA ALA A 52 5.24 -11.57 1.84
C ALA A 52 5.89 -12.29 3.03
N HIS A 53 5.51 -11.95 4.26
CA HIS A 53 6.07 -12.55 5.48
C HIS A 53 5.25 -13.73 5.98
N CYS A 54 3.93 -13.58 6.14
CA CYS A 54 3.06 -14.64 6.68
C CYS A 54 2.18 -15.32 5.63
N GLY A 55 2.07 -14.78 4.41
CA GLY A 55 1.25 -15.33 3.33
C GLY A 55 -0.25 -14.99 3.40
N VAL A 56 -0.71 -14.22 4.39
CA VAL A 56 -2.15 -13.88 4.51
C VAL A 56 -2.60 -12.96 3.37
N ALA A 57 -3.82 -13.16 2.87
CA ALA A 57 -4.41 -12.34 1.80
C ALA A 57 -4.94 -11.00 2.36
N VAL A 58 -4.28 -9.90 2.03
CA VAL A 58 -4.59 -8.55 2.53
C VAL A 58 -5.30 -7.67 1.51
N GLN A 59 -5.20 -8.02 0.22
CA GLN A 59 -5.95 -7.36 -0.86
C GLN A 59 -7.45 -7.36 -0.61
N GLU A 60 -7.94 -8.53 -0.22
CA GLU A 60 -9.36 -8.85 -0.12
C GLU A 60 -9.93 -8.09 1.08
N GLN A 61 -9.18 -7.98 2.18
CA GLN A 61 -9.62 -7.26 3.38
C GLN A 61 -9.76 -5.74 3.16
N LEU A 62 -8.82 -5.12 2.43
CA LEU A 62 -8.89 -3.69 2.09
C LEU A 62 -9.99 -3.41 1.04
N ALA A 63 -10.18 -4.31 0.07
CA ALA A 63 -11.23 -4.17 -0.95
C ALA A 63 -12.64 -4.46 -0.38
N GLN A 64 -12.78 -5.42 0.53
CA GLN A 64 -14.06 -5.76 1.18
C GLN A 64 -14.51 -4.70 2.18
N SER A 65 -13.59 -3.94 2.78
CA SER A 65 -13.96 -2.80 3.63
C SER A 65 -14.83 -1.77 2.89
N ARG A 66 -14.69 -1.65 1.55
CA ARG A 66 -15.59 -0.83 0.73
C ARG A 66 -16.95 -1.49 0.49
N LYS A 67 -16.99 -2.81 0.26
CA LYS A 67 -18.25 -3.55 0.06
C LYS A 67 -19.09 -3.63 1.33
N ASN A 68 -18.45 -3.64 2.50
CA ASN A 68 -19.12 -3.66 3.79
C ASN A 68 -19.80 -2.32 4.14
N LEU A 69 -19.55 -1.24 3.37
CA LEU A 69 -20.23 0.05 3.53
C LEU A 69 -21.48 0.18 2.64
N GLU A 70 -21.69 -0.74 1.69
CA GLU A 70 -22.85 -0.73 0.78
C GLU A 70 -24.04 -1.54 1.34
N ALA A 71 -23.92 -2.09 2.56
CA ALA A 71 -24.90 -2.96 3.19
C ALA A 71 -25.59 -2.35 4.44
N ALA A 72 -25.56 -1.02 4.61
CA ALA A 72 -26.23 -0.30 5.70
C ALA A 72 -27.31 0.66 5.18
#